data_AF-A0A0A2VP87-F1
#
_entry.id   AF-A0A0A2VP87-F1
#
_cell.length_a   1.000
_cell.length_b   1.000
_cell.length_c   1.000
_cell.angle_alpha   90.00
_cell.angle_beta   90.00
_cell.angle_gamma   90.00
#
_symmetry.space_group_name_H-M   'P 1'
#
loop_
_entity.id
_entity.type
_entity.pdbx_description
1 polymer ?
#
loop_
_entity_poly.entity_id
_entity_poly.type
_entity_poly.pdbx_seq_one_letter_code
_entity_poly.pdbx_strand_id
1 'polypeptide(L)'
;MAENLTSYSTKGLPAAPAVSRHTIPMAGLLVDVYGLDELPADRSALPTTCLWLLHPRTRDRSQMADIAARAVAAWHADTASSPRGRHLVALAFDMPNHGTRLVSATANEAWDRGNATHAVDMLGMVKGAVADMAGLMDLVEAYLGVRADAHACLGWSLGGHSAWQAWMGEDRIDAAVVIVGCPDFIST
;
A
#
# COMPACT_ATOMS: atom_id res chain seq x y z
N MET A 1 -20.75 11.00 10.42
CA MET A 1 -20.08 12.16 11.05
C MET A 1 -18.74 12.32 10.35
N ALA A 2 -18.54 13.46 9.70
CA ALA A 2 -17.29 13.79 9.05
C ALA A 2 -16.28 14.21 10.13
N GLU A 3 -15.59 13.25 10.73
CA GLU A 3 -14.40 13.55 11.52
C GLU A 3 -13.26 13.90 10.55
N ASN A 4 -12.65 15.05 10.80
CA ASN A 4 -11.54 15.64 10.06
C ASN A 4 -10.56 14.59 9.50
N LEU A 5 -10.62 14.36 8.18
CA LEU A 5 -9.57 13.72 7.39
C LEU A 5 -8.37 14.68 7.28
N THR A 6 -7.77 15.00 8.42
CA THR A 6 -6.42 15.55 8.41
C THR A 6 -5.55 14.43 7.87
N SER A 7 -4.97 14.63 6.67
CA SER A 7 -4.02 13.69 6.09
C SER A 7 -3.00 13.31 7.16
N TYR A 8 -2.83 12.01 7.40
CA TYR A 8 -1.83 11.54 8.36
C TYR A 8 -0.46 12.12 7.99
N SER A 9 0.28 12.55 9.01
CA SER A 9 1.66 12.98 8.91
C SER A 9 2.45 12.32 10.03
N THR A 10 3.64 11.84 9.69
CA THR A 10 4.52 11.20 10.66
C THR A 10 5.02 12.25 11.66
N LYS A 11 4.67 12.07 12.94
CA LYS A 11 5.06 13.00 14.01
C LYS A 11 6.59 13.06 14.13
N GLY A 12 7.11 14.27 14.32
CA GLY A 12 8.55 14.50 14.50
C GLY A 12 9.35 14.60 13.20
N LEU A 13 8.72 14.44 12.03
CA LEU A 13 9.33 14.69 10.74
C LEU A 13 8.87 16.04 10.16
N PRO A 14 9.66 16.67 9.27
CA PRO A 14 9.18 17.82 8.50
C PRO A 14 7.96 17.44 7.65
N ALA A 15 7.23 18.44 7.14
CA ALA A 15 6.10 18.21 6.24
C ALA A 15 6.47 17.24 5.11
N ALA A 16 5.53 16.36 4.73
CA ALA A 16 5.74 15.42 3.64
C ALA A 16 6.12 16.19 2.35
N PRO A 17 7.11 15.71 1.58
CA PRO A 17 7.40 16.28 0.27
C PRO A 17 6.17 16.23 -0.63
N ALA A 18 6.02 17.22 -1.52
CA ALA A 18 4.97 17.18 -2.53
C ALA A 18 5.36 16.19 -3.64
N VAL A 19 4.49 15.23 -3.90
CA VAL A 19 4.56 14.30 -5.04
C VAL A 19 3.19 14.20 -5.71
N SER A 20 3.15 13.79 -6.97
CA SER A 20 1.89 13.55 -7.67
C SER A 20 1.09 12.42 -6.99
N ARG A 21 -0.23 12.54 -7.04
CA ARG A 21 -1.16 11.48 -6.61
C ARG A 21 -2.35 11.43 -7.54
N HIS A 22 -2.57 10.25 -8.13
CA HIS A 22 -3.73 9.92 -8.97
C HIS A 22 -4.52 8.79 -8.32
N THR A 23 -5.83 8.95 -8.13
CA THR A 23 -6.69 7.83 -7.72
C THR A 23 -7.28 7.19 -8.97
N ILE A 24 -6.87 5.96 -9.27
CA ILE A 24 -7.26 5.22 -10.47
C ILE A 24 -8.18 4.04 -10.07
N PRO A 25 -9.35 3.88 -10.70
CA PRO A 25 -10.14 2.66 -10.57
C PRO A 25 -9.44 1.49 -11.29
N MET A 26 -8.91 0.53 -10.52
CA MET A 26 -8.21 -0.65 -11.02
C MET A 26 -8.92 -1.91 -10.55
N ALA A 27 -9.43 -2.73 -11.48
CA ALA A 27 -10.11 -4.00 -11.19
C ALA A 27 -11.20 -3.94 -10.09
N GLY A 28 -11.93 -2.81 -10.00
CA GLY A 28 -12.97 -2.61 -8.99
C GLY A 28 -12.48 -2.04 -7.66
N LEU A 29 -11.19 -1.69 -7.55
CA LEU A 29 -10.57 -1.04 -6.39
C LEU A 29 -10.17 0.39 -6.73
N LEU A 30 -10.31 1.31 -5.78
CA LEU A 30 -9.69 2.63 -5.88
C LEU A 30 -8.23 2.53 -5.42
N VAL A 31 -7.31 2.83 -6.32
CA VAL A 31 -5.87 2.78 -6.06
C VAL A 31 -5.29 4.18 -6.15
N ASP A 32 -4.76 4.68 -5.04
CA ASP A 32 -3.98 5.91 -5.00
C ASP A 32 -2.55 5.59 -5.50
N VAL A 33 -2.16 6.18 -6.62
CA VAL A 33 -0.87 6.02 -7.30
C VAL A 33 -0.06 7.28 -7.12
N TYR A 34 1.11 7.16 -6.53
CA TYR A 34 2.03 8.25 -6.22
C TYR A 34 3.28 8.16 -7.09
N GLY A 35 3.78 9.30 -7.55
CA GLY A 35 5.01 9.35 -8.34
C GLY A 35 4.83 9.21 -9.86
N LEU A 36 3.59 9.22 -10.36
CA LEU A 36 3.31 8.91 -11.77
C LEU A 36 3.65 10.09 -12.71
N ASP A 37 3.51 11.33 -12.26
CA ASP A 37 3.86 12.52 -13.07
C ASP A 37 5.36 12.84 -13.01
N GLU A 38 6.08 12.26 -12.05
CA GLU A 38 7.53 12.33 -11.90
C GLU A 38 8.24 11.44 -12.92
N LEU A 39 7.51 10.55 -13.60
CA LEU A 39 8.03 9.73 -14.68
C LEU A 39 8.13 10.54 -15.99
N PRO A 40 9.08 10.20 -16.88
CA PRO A 40 9.16 10.80 -18.21
C PRO A 40 7.90 10.50 -19.04
N ALA A 41 7.67 11.27 -20.11
CA ALA A 41 6.51 11.09 -20.99
C ALA A 41 6.45 9.67 -21.60
N ASP A 42 7.61 9.11 -21.99
CA ASP A 42 7.73 7.68 -22.29
C ASP A 42 8.02 6.90 -21.00
N ARG A 43 6.96 6.59 -20.28
CA ARG A 43 7.00 5.86 -19.00
C ARG A 43 7.49 4.42 -19.12
N SER A 44 7.56 3.88 -20.34
CA SER A 44 7.94 2.49 -20.61
C SER A 44 9.43 2.32 -20.97
N ALA A 45 10.13 3.45 -21.16
CA ALA A 45 11.54 3.47 -21.54
C ALA A 45 12.45 2.75 -20.52
N LEU A 46 12.11 2.83 -19.24
CA LEU A 46 12.82 2.17 -18.14
C LEU A 46 11.88 1.25 -17.36
N PRO A 47 12.42 0.22 -16.69
CA PRO A 47 11.63 -0.62 -15.82
C PRO A 47 11.14 0.17 -14.61
N THR A 48 9.98 -0.20 -14.07
CA THR A 48 9.33 0.46 -12.94
C THR A 48 9.20 -0.50 -11.77
N THR A 49 9.62 -0.04 -10.59
CA THR A 49 9.32 -0.70 -9.32
C THR A 49 7.95 -0.24 -8.83
N CYS A 50 7.07 -1.19 -8.49
CA CYS A 50 5.82 -0.90 -7.80
C CYS A 50 5.99 -1.14 -6.30
N LEU A 51 5.89 -0.08 -5.49
CA LEU A 51 5.84 -0.18 -4.03
C LEU A 51 4.39 -0.23 -3.56
N TRP A 52 3.93 -1.40 -3.13
CA TRP A 52 2.59 -1.62 -2.61
C TRP A 52 2.51 -1.26 -1.12
N LEU A 53 1.61 -0.35 -0.77
CA LEU A 53 1.44 0.20 0.57
C LEU A 53 0.17 -0.36 1.23
N LEU A 54 0.35 -1.17 2.27
CA LEU A 54 -0.72 -1.85 3.00
C LEU A 54 -0.96 -1.15 4.34
N HIS A 55 -2.17 -0.61 4.52
CA HIS A 55 -2.50 0.30 5.62
C HIS A 55 -2.81 -0.43 6.96
N PRO A 56 -2.78 0.25 8.12
CA PRO A 56 -3.16 -0.35 9.39
C PRO A 56 -4.68 -0.59 9.51
N ARG A 57 -5.07 -1.47 10.43
CA ARG A 57 -6.49 -1.76 10.74
C ARG A 57 -7.21 -0.49 11.16
N THR A 58 -8.50 -0.42 10.89
CA THR A 58 -9.41 0.72 11.16
C THR A 58 -9.09 2.03 10.44
N ARG A 59 -8.10 2.00 9.53
CA ARG A 59 -7.74 3.12 8.64
C ARG A 59 -8.07 2.77 7.19
N ASP A 60 -7.65 3.61 6.27
CA ASP A 60 -7.84 3.45 4.83
C ASP A 60 -6.54 3.76 4.07
N ARG A 61 -6.56 3.65 2.73
CA ARG A 61 -5.39 3.88 1.87
C ARG A 61 -4.75 5.27 2.05
N SER A 62 -5.52 6.29 2.43
CA SER A 62 -5.00 7.66 2.61
C SER A 62 -4.01 7.76 3.77
N GLN A 63 -4.08 6.82 4.73
CA GLN A 63 -3.15 6.70 5.83
C GLN A 63 -1.70 6.47 5.36
N MET A 64 -1.52 5.94 4.14
CA MET A 64 -0.21 5.65 3.56
C MET A 64 0.40 6.83 2.79
N ALA A 65 -0.31 7.95 2.64
CA ALA A 65 0.11 9.06 1.80
C ALA A 65 1.47 9.68 2.22
N ASP A 66 1.71 9.86 3.52
CA ASP A 66 2.99 10.40 4.02
C ASP A 66 4.17 9.47 3.72
N ILE A 67 3.98 8.15 3.88
CA ILE A 67 4.98 7.14 3.55
C ILE A 67 5.25 7.13 2.04
N ALA A 68 4.19 7.14 1.22
CA ALA A 68 4.29 7.18 -0.23
C ALA A 68 5.11 8.40 -0.70
N ALA A 69 4.74 9.58 -0.22
CA ALA A 69 5.38 10.83 -0.59
C ALA A 69 6.87 10.86 -0.25
N ARG A 70 7.24 10.40 0.95
CA ARG A 70 8.64 10.35 1.37
C ARG A 70 9.44 9.33 0.57
N ALA A 71 8.89 8.14 0.33
CA ALA A 71 9.58 7.10 -0.44
C ALA A 71 9.83 7.53 -1.90
N VAL A 72 8.80 8.05 -2.56
CA VAL A 72 8.87 8.56 -3.94
C VAL A 72 9.83 9.74 -4.02
N ALA A 73 9.68 10.76 -3.16
CA ALA A 73 10.55 11.92 -3.20
C ALA A 73 12.02 11.58 -2.92
N ALA A 74 12.29 10.71 -1.95
CA ALA A 74 13.66 10.27 -1.66
C ALA A 74 14.27 9.51 -2.86
N TRP A 75 13.50 8.65 -3.51
CA TRP A 75 13.93 7.95 -4.71
C TRP A 75 14.31 8.90 -5.83
N HIS A 76 13.44 9.87 -6.14
CA HIS A 76 13.66 10.81 -7.23
C HIS A 76 14.72 11.87 -6.94
N ALA A 77 14.88 12.31 -5.69
CA ALA A 77 15.95 13.22 -5.30
C ALA A 77 17.33 12.62 -5.58
N ASP A 78 17.52 11.32 -5.28
CA ASP A 78 18.77 10.61 -5.52
C ASP A 78 19.03 10.36 -7.02
N THR A 79 17.97 10.23 -7.84
CA THR A 79 18.13 10.14 -9.30
C THR A 79 18.68 11.42 -9.94
N ALA A 80 18.43 12.59 -9.34
CA ALA A 80 18.98 13.85 -9.82
C ALA A 80 20.51 13.93 -9.61
N SER A 81 21.05 13.24 -8.59
CA SER A 81 22.49 13.13 -8.34
C SER A 81 23.15 11.94 -9.04
N SER A 82 22.42 10.87 -9.36
CA SER A 82 22.93 9.71 -10.09
C SER A 82 21.80 9.00 -10.84
N PRO A 83 21.82 8.95 -12.19
CA PRO A 83 20.74 8.35 -12.96
C PRO A 83 20.52 6.90 -12.56
N ARG A 84 19.35 6.58 -12.00
CA ARG A 84 18.95 5.19 -11.80
C ARG A 84 18.37 4.66 -13.10
N GLY A 85 18.76 3.45 -13.46
CA GLY A 85 18.20 2.73 -14.61
C GLY A 85 16.77 2.21 -14.39
N ARG A 86 16.01 2.79 -13.45
CA ARG A 86 14.62 2.38 -13.14
C ARG A 86 13.79 3.47 -12.46
N HIS A 87 12.48 3.36 -12.61
CA HIS A 87 11.46 4.18 -11.97
C HIS A 87 10.95 3.57 -10.65
N LEU A 88 10.27 4.38 -9.84
CA LEU A 88 9.52 3.96 -8.67
C LEU A 88 8.16 4.65 -8.67
N VAL A 89 7.11 3.87 -8.46
CA VAL A 89 5.78 4.38 -8.11
C VAL A 89 5.32 3.70 -6.83
N ALA A 90 4.53 4.39 -6.01
CA ALA A 90 3.90 3.80 -4.84
C ALA A 90 2.39 3.68 -5.06
N LEU A 91 1.79 2.59 -4.60
CA LEU A 91 0.37 2.29 -4.78
C LEU A 91 -0.27 1.93 -3.44
N ALA A 92 -1.41 2.52 -3.13
CA ALA A 92 -2.19 2.20 -1.94
C ALA A 92 -3.66 1.97 -2.32
N PHE A 93 -4.29 0.94 -1.75
CA PHE A 93 -5.70 0.62 -1.96
C PHE A 93 -6.35 0.29 -0.63
N ASP A 94 -7.68 0.43 -0.55
CA ASP A 94 -8.40 0.03 0.66
C ASP A 94 -8.42 -1.50 0.74
N MET A 95 -7.85 -2.06 1.80
CA MET A 95 -7.89 -3.49 2.06
C MET A 95 -9.32 -3.94 2.39
N PRO A 96 -9.63 -5.26 2.38
CA PRO A 96 -10.97 -5.75 2.65
C PRO A 96 -11.55 -5.16 3.93
N ASN A 97 -12.84 -4.79 3.87
CA ASN A 97 -13.60 -4.21 4.98
C ASN A 97 -13.06 -2.88 5.52
N HIS A 98 -12.32 -2.09 4.73
CA HIS A 98 -11.80 -0.78 5.13
C HIS A 98 -12.13 0.31 4.11
N GLY A 99 -12.03 1.58 4.53
CA GLY A 99 -12.23 2.75 3.67
C GLY A 99 -13.51 2.67 2.84
N THR A 100 -13.36 2.81 1.52
CA THR A 100 -14.45 2.74 0.53
C THR A 100 -15.07 1.35 0.35
N ARG A 101 -14.46 0.32 0.97
CA ARG A 101 -14.92 -1.08 0.96
C ARG A 101 -15.44 -1.53 2.34
N LEU A 102 -15.68 -0.60 3.27
CA LEU A 102 -16.19 -0.94 4.60
C LEU A 102 -17.57 -1.60 4.51
N VAL A 103 -17.68 -2.83 5.04
CA VAL A 103 -18.95 -3.60 5.10
C VAL A 103 -19.47 -3.67 6.53
N SER A 104 -18.59 -3.92 7.51
CA SER A 104 -18.90 -4.05 8.92
C SER A 104 -17.81 -3.43 9.80
N ALA A 105 -18.15 -2.35 10.50
CA ALA A 105 -17.21 -1.73 11.45
C ALA A 105 -16.84 -2.70 12.59
N THR A 106 -17.81 -3.47 13.10
CA THR A 106 -17.58 -4.46 14.18
C THR A 106 -16.60 -5.56 13.77
N ALA A 107 -16.60 -6.00 12.51
CA ALA A 107 -15.65 -6.99 12.02
C ALA A 107 -14.19 -6.47 11.98
N ASN A 108 -13.99 -5.15 12.06
CA ASN A 108 -12.66 -4.56 12.23
C ASN A 108 -12.24 -4.41 13.69
N GLU A 109 -13.11 -4.68 14.66
CA GLU A 109 -12.83 -4.54 16.09
C GLU A 109 -12.15 -5.80 16.65
N ALA A 110 -11.61 -5.69 17.87
CA ALA A 110 -11.05 -6.81 18.63
C ALA A 110 -12.13 -7.59 19.41
N TRP A 111 -11.77 -8.74 19.99
CA TRP A 111 -12.70 -9.55 20.79
C TRP A 111 -13.36 -8.76 21.94
N ASP A 112 -12.56 -8.02 22.69
CA ASP A 112 -12.99 -7.19 23.83
C ASP A 112 -13.85 -5.98 23.42
N ARG A 113 -13.96 -5.75 22.11
CA ARG A 113 -14.75 -4.70 21.47
C ARG A 113 -15.97 -5.24 20.74
N GLY A 114 -16.33 -6.51 21.00
CA GLY A 114 -17.57 -7.12 20.50
C GLY A 114 -17.41 -7.90 19.20
N ASN A 115 -16.19 -8.07 18.68
CA ASN A 115 -15.97 -8.92 17.52
C ASN A 115 -15.79 -10.39 17.94
N ALA A 116 -16.88 -11.16 17.94
CA ALA A 116 -16.85 -12.59 18.25
C ALA A 116 -16.03 -13.42 17.24
N THR A 117 -15.88 -12.92 16.01
CA THR A 117 -15.17 -13.58 14.89
C THR A 117 -13.77 -13.01 14.64
N HIS A 118 -13.22 -12.24 15.58
CA HIS A 118 -12.00 -11.44 15.40
C HIS A 118 -10.84 -12.16 14.69
N ALA A 119 -10.47 -13.37 15.12
CA ALA A 119 -9.37 -14.11 14.47
C ALA A 119 -9.66 -14.44 13.00
N VAL A 120 -10.89 -14.85 12.68
CA VAL A 120 -11.29 -15.18 11.30
C VAL A 120 -11.37 -13.92 10.45
N ASP A 121 -11.88 -12.82 11.00
CA ASP A 121 -11.93 -11.53 10.31
C ASP A 121 -10.52 -11.00 10.03
N MET A 122 -9.62 -11.03 11.03
CA MET A 122 -8.21 -10.68 10.85
C MET A 122 -7.56 -11.50 9.73
N LEU A 123 -7.67 -12.82 9.78
CA LEU A 123 -7.10 -13.69 8.75
C LEU A 123 -7.73 -13.43 7.37
N GLY A 124 -9.05 -13.24 7.32
CA GLY A 124 -9.77 -12.94 6.08
C GLY A 124 -9.32 -11.63 5.45
N MET A 125 -9.14 -10.58 6.25
CA MET A 125 -8.64 -9.29 5.79
C MET A 125 -7.20 -9.36 5.29
N VAL A 126 -6.31 -10.06 6.00
CA VAL A 126 -4.91 -10.25 5.56
C VAL A 126 -4.86 -11.03 4.24
N LYS A 127 -5.54 -12.19 4.16
CA LYS A 127 -5.57 -13.00 2.93
C LYS A 127 -6.17 -12.24 1.76
N GLY A 128 -7.27 -11.53 1.98
CA GLY A 128 -7.91 -10.74 0.95
C GLY A 128 -7.04 -9.57 0.49
N ALA A 129 -6.31 -8.90 1.40
CA ALA A 129 -5.37 -7.85 1.02
C ALA A 129 -4.24 -8.38 0.12
N VAL A 130 -3.68 -9.55 0.43
CA VAL A 130 -2.65 -10.19 -0.41
C VAL A 130 -3.22 -10.58 -1.77
N ALA A 131 -4.43 -11.17 -1.81
CA ALA A 131 -5.08 -11.55 -3.07
C ALA A 131 -5.42 -10.33 -3.95
N ASP A 132 -5.96 -9.26 -3.35
CA ASP A 132 -6.24 -8.00 -4.05
C ASP A 132 -4.95 -7.39 -4.62
N MET A 133 -3.87 -7.36 -3.83
CA MET A 133 -2.57 -6.87 -4.30
C MET A 133 -2.02 -7.71 -5.45
N ALA A 134 -2.06 -9.04 -5.35
CA ALA A 134 -1.60 -9.94 -6.41
C ALA A 134 -2.38 -9.74 -7.71
N GLY A 135 -3.70 -9.55 -7.64
CA GLY A 135 -4.53 -9.25 -8.80
C GLY A 135 -4.26 -7.86 -9.38
N LEU A 136 -3.94 -6.87 -8.54
CA LEU A 136 -3.50 -5.55 -9.02
C LEU A 136 -2.13 -5.62 -9.69
N MET A 137 -1.20 -6.46 -9.20
CA MET A 137 0.10 -6.71 -9.83
C MET A 137 -0.04 -7.26 -11.24
N ASP A 138 -1.03 -8.13 -11.50
CA ASP A 138 -1.30 -8.68 -12.84
C ASP A 138 -1.67 -7.59 -13.87
N LEU A 139 -2.18 -6.45 -13.42
CA LEU A 139 -2.81 -5.44 -14.27
C LEU A 139 -2.11 -4.07 -14.24
N VAL A 140 -1.17 -3.87 -13.30
CA VAL A 140 -0.60 -2.54 -13.01
C VAL A 140 0.10 -1.93 -14.22
N GLU A 141 0.79 -2.72 -15.04
CA GLU A 141 1.44 -2.24 -16.25
C GLU A 141 0.45 -1.57 -17.20
N ALA A 142 -0.67 -2.25 -17.47
CA ALA A 142 -1.70 -1.78 -18.38
C ALA A 142 -2.41 -0.52 -17.86
N TYR A 143 -2.65 -0.44 -16.55
CA TYR A 143 -3.28 0.73 -15.94
C TYR A 143 -2.40 1.97 -15.93
N LEU A 144 -1.09 1.80 -15.71
CA LEU A 144 -0.17 2.93 -15.56
C LEU A 144 0.56 3.31 -16.85
N GLY A 145 0.59 2.42 -17.83
CA GLY A 145 1.38 2.55 -19.06
C GLY A 145 2.88 2.47 -18.77
N VAL A 146 3.29 1.59 -17.84
CA VAL A 146 4.68 1.40 -17.40
C VAL A 146 5.13 -0.03 -17.71
N ARG A 147 6.45 -0.26 -17.70
CA ARG A 147 7.03 -1.61 -17.66
C ARG A 147 7.34 -2.00 -16.22
N ALA A 148 6.40 -2.58 -15.50
CA ALA A 148 6.56 -2.98 -14.09
C ALA A 148 7.20 -4.37 -14.01
N ASP A 149 8.45 -4.44 -13.52
CA ASP A 149 9.22 -5.68 -13.46
C ASP A 149 9.70 -6.06 -12.06
N ALA A 150 9.37 -5.24 -11.05
CA ALA A 150 9.65 -5.55 -9.66
C ALA A 150 8.57 -4.98 -8.74
N HIS A 151 8.36 -5.69 -7.65
CA HIS A 151 7.35 -5.35 -6.67
C HIS A 151 7.94 -5.41 -5.27
N ALA A 152 7.80 -4.32 -4.53
CA ALA A 152 8.08 -4.30 -3.11
C ALA A 152 6.76 -4.08 -2.37
N CYS A 153 6.64 -4.60 -1.14
CA CYS A 153 5.51 -4.28 -0.29
C CYS A 153 5.98 -3.64 1.03
N LEU A 154 5.21 -2.68 1.51
CA LEU A 154 5.38 -2.08 2.83
C LEU A 154 4.05 -2.11 3.56
N GLY A 155 4.07 -2.69 4.75
CA GLY A 155 2.88 -2.89 5.56
C GLY A 155 3.00 -2.30 6.96
N TRP A 156 1.93 -1.65 7.43
CA TRP A 156 1.82 -1.17 8.82
C TRP A 156 0.68 -1.87 9.58
N SER A 157 0.97 -2.44 10.76
CA SER A 157 -0.01 -3.13 11.61
C SER A 157 -0.67 -4.30 10.87
N LEU A 158 -1.98 -4.27 10.63
CA LEU A 158 -2.68 -5.22 9.74
C LEU A 158 -2.01 -5.33 8.37
N GLY A 159 -1.60 -4.20 7.79
CA GLY A 159 -0.80 -4.20 6.57
C GLY A 159 0.55 -4.88 6.75
N GLY A 160 1.15 -4.81 7.93
CA GLY A 160 2.40 -5.50 8.27
C GLY A 160 2.25 -7.02 8.32
N HIS A 161 1.15 -7.53 8.90
CA HIS A 161 0.80 -8.95 8.79
C HIS A 161 0.58 -9.37 7.33
N SER A 162 -0.06 -8.50 6.54
CA SER A 162 -0.30 -8.73 5.11
C SER A 162 0.99 -8.73 4.29
N ALA A 163 1.96 -7.86 4.63
CA ALA A 163 3.28 -7.84 4.01
C ALA A 163 4.08 -9.13 4.30
N TRP A 164 4.01 -9.66 5.53
CA TRP A 164 4.58 -10.97 5.85
C TRP A 164 3.95 -12.09 5.01
N GLN A 165 2.62 -12.11 4.92
CA GLN A 165 1.93 -13.13 4.14
C GLN A 165 2.21 -13.02 2.64
N ALA A 166 2.31 -11.80 2.10
CA ALA A 166 2.72 -11.57 0.72
C ALA A 166 4.16 -12.05 0.47
N TRP A 167 5.11 -11.69 1.33
CA TRP A 167 6.51 -12.11 1.21
C TRP A 167 6.67 -13.64 1.15
N MET A 168 5.83 -14.39 1.87
CA MET A 168 5.89 -15.85 1.90
C MET A 168 5.07 -16.54 0.79
N GLY A 169 4.13 -15.83 0.15
CA GLY A 169 3.11 -16.45 -0.70
C GLY A 169 2.95 -15.84 -2.09
N GLU A 170 3.65 -14.76 -2.39
CA GLU A 170 3.65 -14.10 -3.70
C GLU A 170 5.09 -13.97 -4.19
N ASP A 171 5.50 -14.89 -5.07
CA ASP A 171 6.88 -15.04 -5.57
C ASP A 171 7.41 -13.79 -6.30
N ARG A 172 6.52 -12.91 -6.76
CA ARG A 172 6.87 -11.66 -7.44
C ARG A 172 7.30 -10.53 -6.49
N ILE A 173 7.18 -10.69 -5.17
CA ILE A 173 7.64 -9.67 -4.21
C ILE A 173 9.16 -9.80 -4.01
N ASP A 174 9.89 -8.77 -4.42
CA ASP A 174 11.34 -8.68 -4.30
C ASP A 174 11.83 -8.21 -2.92
N ALA A 175 10.98 -7.45 -2.21
CA ALA A 175 11.30 -6.93 -0.89
C ALA A 175 10.04 -6.62 -0.06
N ALA A 176 10.15 -6.79 1.26
CA ALA A 176 9.09 -6.46 2.20
C ALA A 176 9.60 -5.57 3.34
N VAL A 177 8.82 -4.55 3.70
CA VAL A 177 9.04 -3.71 4.89
C VAL A 177 7.85 -3.86 5.83
N VAL A 178 8.11 -4.36 7.05
CA VAL A 178 7.06 -4.64 8.04
C VAL A 178 7.18 -3.67 9.22
N ILE A 179 6.13 -2.87 9.45
CA ILE A 179 6.02 -1.93 10.56
C ILE A 179 4.96 -2.45 11.54
N VAL A 180 5.38 -2.89 12.73
CA VAL A 180 4.48 -3.38 13.79
C VAL A 180 3.56 -4.51 13.27
N GLY A 181 4.12 -5.48 12.56
CA GLY A 181 3.41 -6.68 12.09
C GLY A 181 4.11 -7.95 12.56
N CYS A 182 3.36 -9.05 12.67
CA CYS A 182 3.87 -10.35 13.10
C CYS A 182 3.59 -11.40 12.01
N PRO A 183 4.51 -12.33 11.71
CA PRO A 183 4.21 -13.48 10.85
C PRO A 183 3.36 -14.54 11.56
N ASP A 184 3.22 -14.43 12.89
CA ASP A 184 2.43 -15.35 13.72
C ASP A 184 0.99 -14.86 13.92
N PHE A 185 0.05 -15.79 13.79
CA PHE A 185 -1.39 -15.63 14.02
C PHE A 185 -1.89 -16.41 15.24
N ILE A 186 -1.02 -17.17 15.92
CA ILE A 186 -1.37 -18.08 17.03
C ILE A 186 -1.39 -17.33 18.37
N SER A 187 -0.62 -16.25 18.51
CA SER A 187 -0.50 -15.49 19.77
C SER A 187 -0.91 -14.01 19.68
N THR A 188 -1.67 -13.61 18.65
CA THR A 188 -2.18 -12.24 18.48
C THR A 188 -3.54 -12.00 19.11
#